data_AF-A1VWC6-F1
#
_entry.id   AF-A1VWC6-F1
#
_cell.length_a   1.000
_cell.length_b   1.000
_cell.length_c   1.000
_cell.angle_alpha   90.00
_cell.angle_beta   90.00
_cell.angle_gamma   90.00
#
_symmetry.space_group_name_H-M   'P 1'
#
loop_
_entity.id
_entity.type
_entity.pdbx_description
1 polymer ?
#
loop_
_entity_poly.entity_id
_entity_poly.type
_entity_poly.pdbx_seq_one_letter_code
_entity_poly.pdbx_strand_id
1 'polypeptide(L)'
;MHDRGFPHAFNNTIKLIYIDRFHFIMAKPNQVMETTYGLRLKQAYKHAGLTQVQLASAAGLSQAAISEACRVGTGSAYTVQFARACGVDAFWLATGDGEMEPATLSPRALYIARELDRKEPPEQRDRLYAIFMQLLDFSANDTVPTKHSGAVLGNGI
;
A
#
# COMPACT_ATOMS: atom_id res chain seq x y z
N MET A 1 -47.84 50.94 -11.80
CA MET A 1 -49.11 50.49 -12.42
C MET A 1 -48.72 49.90 -13.76
N HIS A 2 -48.66 48.55 -13.84
CA HIS A 2 -49.55 47.70 -14.67
C HIS A 2 -49.26 47.90 -16.18
N ASP A 3 -49.00 46.89 -17.02
CA ASP A 3 -49.43 45.49 -16.99
C ASP A 3 -48.56 44.65 -17.97
N ARG A 4 -48.74 43.34 -17.81
CA ARG A 4 -48.08 42.14 -18.33
C ARG A 4 -48.08 41.95 -19.86
N GLY A 5 -47.14 41.11 -20.32
CA GLY A 5 -47.22 40.44 -21.63
C GLY A 5 -46.18 39.32 -21.80
N PHE A 6 -46.44 38.13 -21.25
CA PHE A 6 -45.97 36.85 -21.81
C PHE A 6 -47.23 36.17 -22.40
N PRO A 7 -47.20 35.64 -23.65
CA PRO A 7 -46.79 34.25 -23.88
C PRO A 7 -46.08 34.08 -25.25
N HIS A 8 -45.31 33.03 -25.57
CA HIS A 8 -45.75 31.65 -25.70
C HIS A 8 -44.52 30.73 -25.86
N ALA A 9 -44.45 29.72 -24.99
CA ALA A 9 -44.09 28.34 -25.27
C ALA A 9 -42.92 28.03 -26.23
N PHE A 10 -41.82 27.49 -25.69
CA PHE A 10 -41.25 26.23 -26.21
C PHE A 10 -40.84 25.30 -25.05
N ASN A 11 -41.73 24.31 -24.83
CA ASN A 11 -41.57 22.98 -24.27
C ASN A 11 -40.72 22.72 -23.00
N ASN A 12 -41.47 22.52 -21.92
CA ASN A 12 -41.33 21.40 -20.99
C ASN A 12 -41.04 20.07 -21.72
N THR A 13 -40.01 19.35 -21.29
CA THR A 13 -40.10 18.00 -20.69
C THR A 13 -38.67 17.68 -20.20
N ILE A 14 -38.51 17.09 -19.01
CA ILE A 14 -37.22 16.81 -18.32
C ILE A 14 -36.62 17.99 -17.51
N LYS A 15 -37.41 18.65 -16.65
CA LYS A 15 -36.85 19.49 -15.57
C LYS A 15 -37.45 19.27 -14.18
N LEU A 16 -38.28 18.24 -13.98
CA LEU A 16 -39.12 18.12 -12.78
C LEU A 16 -39.32 16.69 -12.27
N ILE A 17 -38.27 15.87 -12.33
CA ILE A 17 -38.17 14.64 -11.52
C ILE A 17 -36.65 14.52 -11.26
N TYR A 18 -36.07 15.06 -10.20
CA TYR A 18 -36.38 14.75 -8.81
C TYR A 18 -35.68 15.82 -7.95
N ILE A 19 -36.46 16.77 -7.43
CA ILE A 19 -36.06 17.50 -6.23
C ILE A 19 -36.28 16.49 -5.11
N ASP A 20 -35.23 15.81 -4.67
CA ASP A 20 -35.23 15.36 -3.29
C ASP A 20 -33.82 15.45 -2.70
N ARG A 21 -33.79 16.07 -1.52
CA ARG A 21 -32.65 16.18 -0.62
C ARG A 21 -31.59 17.24 -0.93
N PHE A 22 -32.07 18.47 -0.82
CA PHE A 22 -31.42 19.71 -0.38
C PHE A 22 -30.59 19.61 0.94
N HIS A 23 -29.91 18.50 1.23
CA HIS A 23 -29.36 18.23 2.59
C HIS A 23 -27.92 17.73 2.66
N PHE A 24 -27.12 17.83 1.59
CA PHE A 24 -25.68 17.56 1.71
C PHE A 24 -24.79 18.46 0.86
N ILE A 25 -25.19 19.72 0.66
CA ILE A 25 -24.28 20.77 0.23
C ILE A 25 -23.66 21.40 1.49
N MET A 26 -22.71 20.67 2.07
CA MET A 26 -21.56 21.22 2.79
C MET A 26 -20.34 20.50 2.23
N ALA A 27 -20.09 20.69 0.93
CA ALA A 27 -18.81 20.35 0.33
C ALA A 27 -17.74 21.18 1.04
N LYS A 28 -16.87 20.54 1.84
CA LYS A 28 -15.65 21.18 2.33
C LYS A 28 -14.84 21.59 1.10
N PRO A 29 -14.59 22.88 0.86
CA PRO A 29 -13.91 23.33 -0.34
C PRO A 29 -12.39 23.18 -0.16
N ASN A 30 -11.89 21.94 -0.06
CA ASN A 30 -10.46 21.61 -0.16
C ASN A 30 -10.19 20.09 -0.18
N GLN A 31 -10.82 19.34 -1.09
CA GLN A 31 -10.43 17.94 -1.33
C GLN A 31 -9.81 17.87 -2.72
N VAL A 32 -8.51 18.09 -2.79
CA VAL A 32 -7.75 17.88 -4.02
C VAL A 32 -7.73 16.36 -4.29
N MET A 33 -8.00 15.97 -5.53
CA MET A 33 -8.01 14.56 -5.95
C MET A 33 -6.60 13.97 -5.72
N GLU A 34 -6.42 13.15 -4.67
CA GLU A 34 -5.15 12.47 -4.41
C GLU A 34 -4.79 11.58 -5.61
N THR A 35 -3.57 11.73 -6.14
CA THR A 35 -3.07 10.87 -7.22
C THR A 35 -2.71 9.48 -6.70
N THR A 36 -2.65 8.47 -7.57
CA THR A 36 -2.25 7.11 -7.19
C THR A 36 -0.85 7.07 -6.55
N TYR A 37 0.08 7.91 -7.02
CA TYR A 37 1.39 8.08 -6.41
C TYR A 37 1.29 8.73 -5.02
N GLY A 38 0.50 9.79 -4.87
CA GLY A 38 0.29 10.47 -3.60
C GLY A 38 -0.30 9.55 -2.52
N LEU A 39 -1.23 8.67 -2.92
CA LEU A 39 -1.78 7.62 -2.06
C LEU A 39 -0.71 6.63 -1.58
N ARG A 40 0.17 6.15 -2.47
CA ARG A 40 1.29 5.27 -2.10
C ARG A 40 2.29 5.96 -1.19
N LEU A 41 2.63 7.21 -1.46
CA LEU A 41 3.52 7.99 -0.60
C LEU A 41 2.93 8.17 0.81
N LYS A 42 1.61 8.40 0.87
CA LYS A 42 0.85 8.47 2.13
C LYS A 42 0.80 7.15 2.88
N GLN A 43 0.66 6.05 2.18
CA GLN A 43 0.77 4.72 2.75
C GLN A 43 2.18 4.49 3.31
N ALA A 44 3.22 4.81 2.53
CA ALA A 44 4.62 4.59 2.90
C ALA A 44 5.02 5.34 4.19
N TYR A 45 4.74 6.64 4.31
CA TYR A 45 5.14 7.37 5.50
C TYR A 45 4.34 6.98 6.74
N LYS A 46 3.08 6.56 6.56
CA LYS A 46 2.27 6.02 7.66
C LYS A 46 2.81 4.68 8.15
N HIS A 47 3.21 3.81 7.23
CA HIS A 47 3.89 2.55 7.55
C HIS A 47 5.17 2.80 8.35
N ALA A 48 5.95 3.81 7.96
CA ALA A 48 7.14 4.25 8.68
C ALA A 48 6.86 4.97 10.02
N GLY A 49 5.60 5.18 10.41
CA GLY A 49 5.23 5.93 11.62
C GLY A 49 5.56 7.42 11.57
N LEU A 50 5.75 7.98 10.36
CA LEU A 50 6.10 9.37 10.14
C LEU A 50 4.86 10.22 9.85
N THR A 51 4.88 11.47 10.28
CA THR A 51 4.00 12.53 9.75
C THR A 51 4.56 13.09 8.44
N GLN A 52 3.74 13.78 7.64
CA GLN A 52 4.19 14.43 6.40
C GLN A 52 5.32 15.46 6.64
N VAL A 53 5.32 16.13 7.80
CA VAL A 53 6.38 17.07 8.20
C VAL A 53 7.67 16.33 8.55
N GLN A 54 7.56 15.23 9.29
CA GLN A 54 8.71 14.39 9.61
C GLN A 54 9.30 13.72 8.37
N LEU A 55 8.48 13.31 7.40
CA LEU A 55 8.95 12.85 6.10
C LEU A 55 9.74 13.92 5.37
N ALA A 56 9.28 15.18 5.38
CA ALA A 56 9.98 16.30 4.73
C ALA A 56 11.36 16.49 5.35
N SER A 57 11.43 16.49 6.67
CA SER A 57 12.70 16.55 7.41
C SER A 57 13.61 15.36 7.10
N ALA A 58 13.08 14.14 7.14
CA ALA A 58 13.83 12.90 6.88
C ALA A 58 14.34 12.79 5.43
N ALA A 59 13.60 13.32 4.47
CA ALA A 59 13.99 13.36 3.06
C ALA A 59 14.90 14.57 2.71
N GLY A 60 15.12 15.51 3.65
CA GLY A 60 15.90 16.73 3.42
C GLY A 60 15.20 17.74 2.50
N LEU A 61 13.87 17.78 2.50
CA LEU A 61 13.05 18.55 1.57
C LEU A 61 12.16 19.56 2.28
N SER A 62 11.73 20.58 1.53
CA SER A 62 10.76 21.55 2.03
C SER A 62 9.35 20.93 2.13
N GLN A 63 8.54 21.44 3.06
CA GLN A 63 7.14 21.03 3.23
C GLN A 63 6.30 21.23 1.96
N ALA A 64 6.59 22.28 1.18
CA ALA A 64 5.91 22.56 -0.08
C ALA A 64 6.15 21.45 -1.13
N ALA A 65 7.37 20.92 -1.21
CA ALA A 65 7.72 19.85 -2.15
C ALA A 65 6.96 18.55 -1.85
N ILE A 66 6.74 18.23 -0.57
CA ILE A 66 5.96 17.04 -0.18
C ILE A 66 4.47 17.24 -0.42
N SER A 67 3.93 18.41 -0.08
CA SER A 67 2.51 18.71 -0.30
C SER A 67 2.14 18.56 -1.78
N GLU A 68 2.98 19.05 -2.68
CA GLU A 68 2.77 18.90 -4.12
C GLU A 68 2.88 17.44 -4.59
N ALA A 69 3.90 16.72 -4.12
CA ALA A 69 4.08 15.30 -4.45
C ALA A 69 2.93 14.41 -3.98
N CYS A 70 2.32 14.70 -2.81
CA CYS A 70 1.17 13.96 -2.30
C CYS A 70 -0.14 14.29 -3.03
N ARG A 71 -0.24 15.48 -3.63
CA ARG A 71 -1.52 16.04 -4.04
C ARG A 71 -1.75 16.05 -5.55
N VAL A 72 -0.69 16.30 -6.33
CA VAL A 72 -0.78 16.50 -7.79
C VAL A 72 0.23 15.65 -8.56
N GLY A 73 1.29 15.18 -7.90
CA GLY A 73 2.34 14.40 -8.54
C GLY A 73 1.86 13.02 -9.00
N THR A 74 2.04 12.67 -10.27
CA THR A 74 1.99 11.29 -10.76
C THR A 74 3.29 10.52 -10.49
N GLY A 75 4.29 11.22 -9.96
CA GLY A 75 5.61 10.76 -9.54
C GLY A 75 6.38 11.91 -8.91
N SER A 76 7.62 11.68 -8.48
CA SER A 76 8.49 12.75 -7.95
C SER A 76 9.94 12.51 -8.33
N ALA A 77 10.70 13.58 -8.59
CA ALA A 77 12.15 13.49 -8.66
C ALA A 77 12.77 13.00 -7.33
N TYR A 78 12.00 13.07 -6.24
CA TYR A 78 12.43 12.69 -4.90
C TYR A 78 11.93 11.30 -4.45
N THR A 79 11.40 10.48 -5.37
CA THR A 79 10.83 9.17 -5.03
C THR A 79 11.83 8.28 -4.29
N VAL A 80 13.10 8.29 -4.67
CA VAL A 80 14.14 7.49 -3.99
C VAL A 80 14.39 7.98 -2.56
N GLN A 81 14.39 9.29 -2.34
CA GLN A 81 14.57 9.92 -1.02
C GLN A 81 13.40 9.57 -0.11
N PHE A 82 12.17 9.63 -0.63
CA PHE A 82 10.98 9.22 0.11
C PHE A 82 10.99 7.73 0.43
N ALA A 83 11.31 6.89 -0.54
CA ALA A 83 11.39 5.45 -0.33
C ALA A 83 12.39 5.10 0.77
N ARG A 84 13.59 5.71 0.73
CA ARG A 84 14.62 5.54 1.75
C ARG A 84 14.18 6.04 3.13
N ALA A 85 13.51 7.19 3.20
CA ALA A 85 13.02 7.75 4.47
C ALA A 85 11.91 6.88 5.09
N CYS A 86 11.08 6.26 4.25
CA CYS A 86 9.99 5.40 4.68
C CYS A 86 10.38 3.92 4.85
N GLY A 87 11.57 3.50 4.37
CA GLY A 87 11.98 2.08 4.39
C GLY A 87 11.19 1.20 3.42
N VAL A 88 10.68 1.76 2.33
CA VAL A 88 9.91 1.03 1.29
C VAL A 88 10.71 0.89 0.00
N ASP A 89 10.26 0.01 -0.89
CA ASP A 89 10.83 -0.14 -2.22
C ASP A 89 10.51 1.08 -3.11
N ALA A 90 11.54 1.60 -3.78
CA ALA A 90 11.43 2.81 -4.61
C ALA A 90 10.70 2.55 -5.93
N PHE A 91 10.80 1.34 -6.47
CA PHE A 91 10.11 0.95 -7.70
C PHE A 91 8.62 0.83 -7.43
N TRP A 92 8.21 0.14 -6.36
CA TRP A 92 6.84 0.10 -5.88
C TRP A 92 6.26 1.50 -5.63
N LEU A 93 7.03 2.38 -4.98
CA LEU A 93 6.55 3.74 -4.72
C LEU A 93 6.29 4.50 -6.03
N ALA A 94 7.20 4.39 -7.00
CA ALA A 94 7.10 5.06 -8.29
C ALA A 94 5.94 4.52 -9.14
N THR A 95 5.92 3.20 -9.40
CA THR A 95 5.04 2.58 -10.39
C THR A 95 3.75 2.04 -9.76
N GLY A 96 3.84 1.55 -8.53
CA GLY A 96 2.81 0.75 -7.87
C GLY A 96 2.92 -0.74 -8.10
N ASP A 97 3.97 -1.19 -8.79
CA ASP A 97 4.22 -2.60 -9.08
C ASP A 97 5.17 -3.21 -8.04
N GLY A 98 4.98 -4.51 -7.75
CA GLY A 98 5.78 -5.22 -6.76
C GLY A 98 5.28 -5.03 -5.33
N GLU A 99 6.16 -5.28 -4.36
CA GLU A 99 5.85 -5.20 -2.93
C GLU A 99 6.35 -3.88 -2.32
N MET A 100 5.59 -3.36 -1.35
CA MET A 100 5.97 -2.13 -0.64
C MET A 100 7.25 -2.29 0.16
N GLU A 101 7.42 -3.44 0.81
CA GLU A 101 8.60 -3.70 1.61
C GLU A 101 9.71 -4.29 0.73
N PRO A 102 10.95 -3.76 0.83
CA PRO A 102 12.06 -4.36 0.11
C PRO A 102 12.28 -5.78 0.61
N ALA A 103 12.38 -6.74 -0.31
CA ALA A 103 12.64 -8.13 0.01
C ALA A 103 13.97 -8.26 0.78
N THR A 104 13.89 -8.33 2.10
CA THR A 104 15.07 -8.42 2.97
C THR A 104 15.32 -9.89 3.28
N LEU A 105 16.25 -10.50 2.55
CA LEU A 105 16.70 -11.86 2.82
C LEU A 105 17.63 -11.87 4.05
N SER A 106 17.45 -12.87 4.92
CA SER A 106 18.38 -13.09 6.03
C SER A 106 19.80 -13.43 5.51
N PRO A 107 20.87 -13.19 6.30
CA PRO A 107 22.23 -13.57 5.90
C PRO A 107 22.37 -15.05 5.51
N ARG A 108 21.62 -15.93 6.18
CA ARG A 108 21.58 -17.36 5.86
C ARG A 108 20.91 -17.64 4.52
N ALA A 109 19.76 -17.02 4.26
CA ALA A 109 19.07 -17.16 2.99
C ALA A 109 19.93 -16.65 1.82
N LEU A 110 20.60 -15.51 2.00
CA LEU A 110 21.51 -14.95 1.02
C LEU A 110 22.74 -15.84 0.76
N TYR A 111 23.29 -16.47 1.81
CA TYR A 111 24.38 -17.43 1.65
C TYR A 111 23.97 -18.62 0.79
N ILE A 112 22.81 -19.22 1.08
CA ILE A 112 22.29 -20.36 0.32
C ILE A 112 22.07 -19.96 -1.14
N ALA A 113 21.43 -18.80 -1.39
CA ALA A 113 21.20 -18.31 -2.75
C ALA A 113 22.51 -18.16 -3.54
N ARG A 114 23.54 -17.55 -2.93
CA ARG A 114 24.86 -17.40 -3.55
C ARG A 114 25.52 -18.74 -3.86
N GLU A 115 25.44 -19.70 -2.95
CA GLU A 115 26.02 -21.02 -3.16
C GLU A 115 25.30 -21.80 -4.26
N LEU A 116 23.98 -21.68 -4.37
CA LEU A 116 23.19 -22.26 -5.46
C LEU A 116 23.59 -21.65 -6.81
N ASP A 117 23.63 -20.32 -6.90
CA ASP A 117 23.97 -19.60 -8.14
C ASP A 117 25.38 -19.90 -8.67
N ARG A 118 26.30 -20.27 -7.77
CA ARG A 118 27.68 -20.63 -8.13
C ARG A 118 27.83 -22.06 -8.66
N LYS A 119 26.85 -22.94 -8.49
CA LYS A 119 27.01 -24.33 -8.94
C LYS A 119 26.88 -24.42 -10.44
N GLU A 120 27.84 -25.04 -11.08
CA GLU A 120 27.70 -25.51 -12.46
C GLU A 120 27.84 -27.03 -12.45
N PRO A 121 27.06 -27.74 -13.27
CA PRO A 121 26.15 -27.24 -14.31
C PRO A 121 24.78 -26.74 -13.80
N PRO A 122 23.99 -25.99 -14.61
CA PRO A 122 22.67 -25.46 -14.22
C PRO A 122 21.69 -26.52 -13.71
N GLU A 123 21.73 -27.73 -14.27
CA GLU A 123 20.93 -28.89 -13.84
C GLU A 123 21.17 -29.27 -12.36
N GLN A 124 22.37 -28.98 -11.82
CA GLN A 124 22.67 -29.22 -10.42
C GLN A 124 21.96 -28.19 -9.52
N ARG A 125 21.79 -26.95 -9.99
CA ARG A 125 21.01 -25.93 -9.27
C ARG A 125 19.54 -26.35 -9.18
N ASP A 126 18.97 -26.80 -10.30
CA ASP A 126 17.58 -27.23 -10.38
C ASP A 126 17.31 -28.41 -9.45
N ARG A 127 18.23 -29.39 -9.42
CA ARG A 127 18.12 -30.54 -8.51
C ARG A 127 18.21 -30.13 -7.04
N LEU A 128 19.15 -29.25 -6.69
CA LEU A 128 19.29 -28.76 -5.31
C LEU A 128 18.09 -27.94 -4.87
N TYR A 129 17.53 -27.12 -5.77
CA TYR A 129 16.30 -26.38 -5.53
C TYR A 129 15.13 -27.34 -5.27
N ALA A 130 14.93 -28.36 -6.12
CA ALA A 130 13.87 -29.34 -5.94
C ALA A 130 13.97 -30.09 -4.60
N ILE A 131 15.17 -30.51 -4.20
CA ILE A 131 15.40 -31.16 -2.89
C ILE A 131 15.07 -30.19 -1.76
N PHE A 132 15.51 -28.93 -1.86
CA PHE A 132 15.24 -27.93 -0.83
C PHE A 132 13.74 -27.66 -0.67
N MET A 133 13.01 -27.52 -1.78
CA MET A 133 11.55 -27.34 -1.76
C MET A 133 10.84 -28.55 -1.15
N GLN A 134 11.25 -29.77 -1.49
CA GLN A 134 10.70 -30.99 -0.88
C GLN A 134 10.94 -31.03 0.65
N LEU A 135 12.11 -30.61 1.13
CA LEU A 135 12.41 -30.55 2.55
C LEU A 135 11.55 -29.50 3.28
N LEU A 136 11.30 -28.36 2.65
CA LEU A 136 10.42 -27.32 3.19
C LEU A 136 8.97 -27.80 3.28
N ASP A 137 8.46 -28.46 2.23
CA ASP A 137 7.11 -29.01 2.21
C ASP A 137 6.93 -30.10 3.29
N PHE A 138 7.95 -30.94 3.50
CA PHE A 138 7.96 -31.92 4.59
C PHE A 138 7.87 -31.23 5.96
N SER A 139 8.70 -30.19 6.17
CA SER A 139 8.70 -29.44 7.43
C SER A 139 7.40 -28.67 7.69
N ALA A 140 6.65 -28.30 6.66
CA ALA A 140 5.38 -27.58 6.80
C ALA A 140 4.22 -28.49 7.24
N ASN A 141 4.28 -29.79 6.90
CA ASN A 141 3.26 -30.77 7.26
C ASN A 141 3.44 -31.34 8.68
N ASP A 142 4.61 -31.20 9.29
CA ASP A 142 4.88 -31.59 10.67
C ASP A 142 4.55 -30.44 11.65
N THR A 143 3.28 -30.02 11.74
CA THR A 143 2.86 -29.24 12.91
C THR A 143 2.93 -30.16 14.14
N VAL A 144 3.93 -29.92 15.00
CA VAL A 144 4.11 -30.62 16.28
C VAL A 144 2.79 -30.66 17.04
N PRO A 145 2.24 -31.85 17.38
CA PRO A 145 1.05 -31.92 18.22
C PRO A 145 1.40 -31.37 19.61
N THR A 146 0.92 -30.17 19.91
CA THR A 146 0.96 -29.61 21.26
C THR A 146 0.15 -30.54 22.17
N LYS A 147 0.83 -31.25 23.07
CA LYS A 147 0.20 -32.12 24.07
C LYS A 147 -0.92 -31.35 24.80
N HIS A 148 -2.16 -31.70 24.52
CA HIS A 148 -3.23 -31.58 25.50
C HIS A 148 -3.03 -32.70 26.52
N SER A 149 -2.61 -32.33 27.73
CA SER A 149 -2.82 -33.18 28.89
C SER A 149 -3.30 -32.30 30.04
N GLY A 150 -4.60 -32.03 30.01
CA GLY A 150 -5.34 -31.77 31.21
C GLY A 150 -5.53 -33.10 31.95
N ALA A 151 -4.99 -33.19 33.15
CA ALA A 151 -5.43 -34.14 34.16
C ALA A 151 -5.37 -33.41 35.51
N VAL A 152 -6.42 -32.63 35.76
CA VAL A 152 -6.75 -32.13 37.09
C VAL A 152 -7.17 -33.34 37.91
N LEU A 153 -6.28 -33.85 38.77
CA LEU A 153 -6.66 -34.76 39.83
C LEU A 153 -7.20 -33.92 40.99
N GLY A 154 -8.53 -33.75 41.02
CA GLY A 154 -9.24 -33.28 42.19
C GLY A 154 -9.29 -34.40 43.23
N ASN A 155 -8.54 -34.25 44.32
CA ASN A 155 -8.74 -35.05 45.52
C ASN A 155 -9.87 -34.42 46.32
N GLY A 156 -10.99 -35.15 46.42
CA GLY A 156 -12.06 -34.86 47.37
C GLY A 156 -11.57 -35.04 48.80
N ILE A 157 -12.02 -34.13 49.67
CA ILE A 157 -12.00 -34.26 51.13
C ILE A 157 -13.36 -34.83 51.54
#